data_AF-A0A8I0HPC9-F1
#
_entry.id   AF-A0A8I0HPC9-F1
#
_cell.length_a   1.000
_cell.length_b   1.000
_cell.length_c   1.000
_cell.angle_alpha   90.00
_cell.angle_beta   90.00
_cell.angle_gamma   90.00
#
_symmetry.space_group_name_H-M   'P 1'
#
loop_
_entity.id
_entity.type
_entity.pdbx_description
1 polymer ?
#
loop_
_entity_poly.entity_id
_entity_poly.type
_entity_poly.pdbx_seq_one_letter_code
_entity_poly.pdbx_strand_id
1 'polypeptide(L)'
;MTVFIRGSIAALGGLFVYASHEPVGWFIAGIVGTALLYISLAPWGHGSRVGRSGRVAAGPTIAQGMLFGFIHGLTQYLLLLPWIGEFVGNLPYIALAVVLALYSIALGAGGVALARWRRWGAFLFPLFYVAVEYLRSSWPFGGFAWVRLAWGQINGPLANLVSLGGPALVTAATVFVAVGLAVALINRDRLVGLGVAVLVLLMGLTTSLYVDRDGTSSETVSVAAVQGNVPRMGLEFNAQRRAVLANHVRETRNLDEQVDLVIWPENSSDVNPFTDPEAAALINSAVDAAQAPILVGTITRDEVGPRNTMVVFDPETGAGEYHHKKYLQPFGEYMPFREFFRLFSPWVDAAGNFQPGDGTGTVSMDAASLGRAVVVGIQTCYEVIFDQAGRDAIANGAEFLSTPTNNATFGFTDMTYQQLAMSRMRAIEFDRAVVVAATSGVSAIVMPDGSVEQRTRIFEAATLTADIPLKQTITLAARVGFYVELVLVIMGTLAGIAALWFNARSRNQVGSSKTSKNAASRKQPVKKTGQSSRGGNSSGAGKQRAASARATTRRK
;
A
#
# COMPACT_ATOMS: atom_id res chain seq x y z
N MET A 1 7.63 24.04 -20.72
CA MET A 1 8.65 23.94 -19.66
C MET A 1 8.05 23.48 -18.31
N THR A 2 7.05 24.16 -17.74
CA THR A 2 6.50 23.83 -16.40
C THR A 2 5.89 22.43 -16.28
N VAL A 3 5.23 21.91 -17.33
CA VAL A 3 4.67 20.54 -17.33
C VAL A 3 5.76 19.48 -17.25
N PHE A 4 6.84 19.64 -18.02
CA PHE A 4 7.97 18.71 -18.02
C PHE A 4 8.68 18.68 -16.65
N ILE A 5 8.91 19.85 -16.05
CA ILE A 5 9.50 19.94 -14.71
C ILE A 5 8.61 19.24 -13.67
N ARG A 6 7.30 19.49 -13.67
CA ARG A 6 6.36 18.84 -12.74
C ARG A 6 6.27 17.33 -12.97
N GLY A 7 6.26 16.88 -14.22
CA GLY A 7 6.33 15.46 -14.56
C GLY A 7 7.61 14.81 -14.06
N SER A 8 8.75 15.48 -14.17
CA SER A 8 10.04 14.99 -13.65
C SER A 8 10.03 14.91 -12.12
N ILE A 9 9.47 15.91 -11.44
CA ILE A 9 9.28 15.89 -9.98
C ILE A 9 8.37 14.73 -9.57
N ALA A 10 7.29 14.46 -10.30
CA ALA A 10 6.38 13.35 -10.02
C ALA A 10 7.07 11.99 -10.20
N ALA A 11 7.86 11.83 -11.27
CA ALA A 11 8.65 10.62 -11.52
C ALA A 11 9.70 10.40 -10.42
N LEU A 12 10.46 11.43 -10.06
CA LEU A 12 11.38 11.38 -8.92
C LEU A 12 10.62 11.03 -7.63
N GLY A 13 9.43 11.59 -7.43
CA GLY A 13 8.56 11.23 -6.32
C GLY A 13 8.27 9.73 -6.26
N GLY A 14 7.95 9.10 -7.40
CA GLY A 14 7.70 7.66 -7.48
C GLY A 14 8.94 6.82 -7.20
N LEU A 15 10.10 7.26 -7.71
CA LEU A 15 11.41 6.63 -7.43
C LEU A 15 11.74 6.67 -5.92
N PHE A 16 11.52 7.80 -5.26
CA PHE A 16 11.77 7.94 -3.82
C PHE A 16 10.78 7.10 -2.98
N VAL A 17 9.52 6.99 -3.38
CA VAL A 17 8.58 6.05 -2.71
C VAL A 17 8.99 4.60 -2.92
N TYR A 18 9.49 4.22 -4.10
CA TYR A 18 10.09 2.90 -4.30
C TYR A 18 11.27 2.66 -3.34
N ALA A 19 12.21 3.62 -3.26
CA ALA A 19 13.39 3.52 -2.41
C ALA A 19 13.08 3.44 -0.90
N SER A 20 11.87 3.75 -0.46
CA SER A 20 11.47 3.54 0.93
C SER A 20 11.15 2.09 1.26
N HIS A 21 10.79 1.28 0.27
CA HIS A 21 10.46 -0.12 0.45
C HIS A 21 11.74 -0.96 0.52
N GLU A 22 11.67 -2.07 1.24
CA GLU A 22 12.75 -3.07 1.22
C GLU A 22 12.95 -3.62 -0.22
N PRO A 23 14.19 -3.94 -0.62
CA PRO A 23 15.40 -4.04 0.22
C PRO A 23 16.17 -2.71 0.43
N VAL A 24 15.72 -1.60 -0.16
CA VAL A 24 16.41 -0.30 0.03
C VAL A 24 16.09 0.26 1.41
N GLY A 25 14.82 0.23 1.82
CA GLY A 25 14.39 0.48 3.20
C GLY A 25 14.59 1.90 3.71
N TRP A 26 14.85 2.89 2.83
CA TRP A 26 15.11 4.27 3.21
C TRP A 26 13.80 5.00 3.54
N PHE A 27 13.29 4.86 4.76
CA PHE A 27 11.97 5.40 5.13
C PHE A 27 11.79 6.90 4.80
N ILE A 28 12.85 7.71 4.93
CA ILE A 28 12.85 9.15 4.59
C ILE A 28 12.48 9.37 3.11
N ALA A 29 12.90 8.46 2.22
CA ALA A 29 12.57 8.51 0.81
C ALA A 29 11.06 8.46 0.58
N GLY A 30 10.28 7.75 1.40
CA GLY A 30 8.82 7.72 1.29
C GLY A 30 8.21 9.09 1.56
N ILE A 31 8.67 9.75 2.63
CA ILE A 31 8.26 11.12 3.00
C ILE A 31 8.64 12.11 1.88
N VAL A 32 9.88 12.06 1.40
CA VAL A 32 10.38 12.94 0.34
C VAL A 32 9.62 12.70 -0.96
N GLY A 33 9.41 11.44 -1.34
CA GLY A 33 8.75 11.06 -2.58
C GLY A 33 7.29 11.52 -2.62
N THR A 34 6.56 11.33 -1.52
CA THR A 34 5.19 11.85 -1.37
C THR A 34 5.16 13.39 -1.33
N ALA A 35 6.17 14.05 -0.74
CA ALA A 35 6.27 15.50 -0.74
C ALA A 35 6.47 16.05 -2.16
N LEU A 36 7.34 15.40 -2.96
CA LEU A 36 7.55 15.72 -4.37
C LEU A 36 6.28 15.53 -5.18
N LEU A 37 5.51 14.45 -4.95
CA LEU A 37 4.19 14.28 -5.54
C LEU A 37 3.30 15.50 -5.23
N TYR A 38 3.14 15.87 -3.96
CA TYR A 38 2.30 17.03 -3.60
C TYR A 38 2.79 18.34 -4.24
N ILE A 39 4.11 18.59 -4.24
CA ILE A 39 4.72 19.76 -4.90
C ILE A 39 4.37 19.78 -6.39
N SER A 40 4.38 18.63 -7.07
CA SER A 40 4.03 18.52 -8.50
C SER A 40 2.57 18.87 -8.78
N LEU A 41 1.68 18.71 -7.80
CA LEU A 41 0.23 18.99 -7.89
C LEU A 41 -0.13 20.40 -7.38
N ALA A 42 0.66 20.98 -6.48
CA ALA A 42 0.36 22.25 -5.84
C ALA A 42 0.73 23.48 -6.71
N PRO A 43 -0.02 24.60 -6.59
CA PRO A 43 0.37 25.86 -7.22
C PRO A 43 1.69 26.39 -6.64
N TRP A 44 2.60 26.85 -7.51
CA TRP A 44 3.87 27.46 -7.09
C TRP A 44 3.75 28.98 -7.14
N GLY A 45 3.99 29.68 -6.02
CA GLY A 45 4.04 31.14 -6.02
C GLY A 45 3.85 31.79 -4.64
N HIS A 46 4.88 32.50 -4.19
CA HIS A 46 4.82 33.43 -3.06
C HIS A 46 4.03 34.69 -3.44
N GLY A 47 2.79 34.81 -2.93
CA GLY A 47 2.12 36.10 -2.83
C GLY A 47 1.04 36.40 -3.87
N SER A 48 -0.20 36.20 -3.46
CA SER A 48 -1.34 36.96 -3.97
C SER A 48 -1.32 38.39 -3.41
N ARG A 49 -0.38 39.24 -3.86
CA ARG A 49 -0.83 40.58 -4.27
C ARG A 49 -1.40 40.37 -5.67
N VAL A 50 -2.69 40.61 -5.79
CA VAL A 50 -3.34 40.77 -7.10
C VAL A 50 -2.52 41.80 -7.86
N GLY A 51 -1.69 41.34 -8.79
CA GLY A 51 -1.20 42.21 -9.86
C GLY A 51 -2.43 42.75 -10.57
N ARG A 52 -2.38 44.01 -10.99
CA ARG A 52 -3.44 44.79 -11.66
C ARG A 52 -4.04 44.12 -12.92
N SER A 53 -3.56 42.92 -13.29
CA SER A 53 -3.98 42.05 -14.40
C SER A 53 -4.72 40.76 -13.99
N GLY A 54 -4.94 40.48 -12.69
CA GLY A 54 -5.85 39.40 -12.25
C GLY A 54 -5.44 37.95 -12.55
N ARG A 55 -4.17 37.66 -12.85
CA ARG A 55 -3.71 36.27 -13.07
C ARG A 55 -3.39 35.58 -11.73
N VAL A 56 -4.23 34.59 -11.38
CA VAL A 56 -4.01 33.61 -10.29
C VAL A 56 -2.71 32.85 -10.55
N ALA A 57 -1.94 32.54 -9.51
CA ALA A 57 -0.72 31.72 -9.59
C ALA A 57 -0.94 30.45 -10.44
N ALA A 58 0.01 30.16 -11.34
CA ALA A 58 -0.08 29.10 -12.34
C ALA A 58 0.09 27.70 -11.72
N GLY A 59 -0.95 27.20 -11.06
CA GLY A 59 -1.05 25.79 -10.67
C GLY A 59 -1.41 24.88 -11.86
N PRO A 60 -1.07 23.58 -11.79
CA PRO A 60 -1.38 22.63 -12.86
C PRO A 60 -2.89 22.45 -13.00
N THR A 61 -3.38 22.13 -14.20
CA THR A 61 -4.78 21.76 -14.44
C THR A 61 -5.10 20.39 -13.84
N ILE A 62 -6.39 20.03 -13.69
CA ILE A 62 -6.79 18.69 -13.24
C ILE A 62 -6.25 17.60 -14.17
N ALA A 63 -6.29 17.82 -15.49
CA ALA A 63 -5.73 16.89 -16.47
C ALA A 63 -4.20 16.75 -16.37
N GLN A 64 -3.49 17.82 -16.06
CA GLN A 64 -2.05 17.74 -15.75
C GLN A 64 -1.81 17.00 -14.43
N GLY A 65 -2.65 17.21 -13.42
CA GLY A 65 -2.63 16.44 -12.17
C GLY A 65 -2.80 14.94 -12.39
N MET A 66 -3.79 14.55 -13.20
CA MET A 66 -4.01 13.16 -13.63
C MET A 66 -2.74 12.55 -14.23
N LEU A 67 -2.09 13.26 -15.16
CA LEU A 67 -0.84 12.82 -15.77
C LEU A 67 0.29 12.68 -14.74
N PHE A 68 0.46 13.65 -13.83
CA PHE A 68 1.51 13.59 -12.82
C PHE A 68 1.28 12.46 -11.79
N GLY A 69 0.03 12.26 -11.37
CA GLY A 69 -0.34 11.12 -10.53
C GLY A 69 -0.03 9.79 -11.21
N PHE A 70 -0.38 9.65 -12.50
CA PHE A 70 -0.05 8.47 -13.30
C PHE A 70 1.47 8.24 -13.42
N ILE A 71 2.25 9.28 -13.75
CA ILE A 71 3.71 9.18 -13.84
C ILE A 71 4.34 8.74 -12.51
N HIS A 72 3.87 9.32 -11.40
CA HIS A 72 4.32 8.96 -10.06
C HIS A 72 4.05 7.49 -9.75
N GLY A 73 2.79 7.06 -9.89
CA GLY A 73 2.39 5.67 -9.64
C GLY A 73 3.12 4.69 -10.56
N LEU A 74 3.18 4.98 -11.86
CA LEU A 74 3.85 4.13 -12.84
C LEU A 74 5.33 3.95 -12.52
N THR A 75 6.04 5.03 -12.17
CA THR A 75 7.45 4.96 -11.80
C THR A 75 7.65 4.08 -10.57
N GLN A 76 6.83 4.28 -9.53
CA GLN A 76 6.88 3.46 -8.32
C GLN A 76 6.63 1.98 -8.62
N TYR A 77 5.53 1.66 -9.31
CA TYR A 77 5.08 0.27 -9.49
C TYR A 77 5.95 -0.51 -10.48
N LEU A 78 6.50 0.15 -11.51
CA LEU A 78 7.48 -0.49 -12.39
C LEU A 78 8.76 -0.87 -11.66
N LEU A 79 9.19 -0.11 -10.65
CA LEU A 79 10.40 -0.42 -9.89
C LEU A 79 10.15 -1.40 -8.74
N LEU A 80 8.98 -1.36 -8.13
CA LEU A 80 8.66 -2.16 -6.94
C LEU A 80 8.24 -3.60 -7.25
N LEU A 81 7.62 -3.83 -8.42
CA LEU A 81 7.00 -5.11 -8.80
C LEU A 81 7.70 -5.99 -9.86
N PRO A 82 8.94 -5.74 -10.35
CA PRO A 82 9.59 -6.63 -11.31
C PRO A 82 9.63 -8.10 -10.91
N TRP A 83 9.65 -8.40 -9.61
CA TRP A 83 9.62 -9.78 -9.09
C TRP A 83 8.40 -10.59 -9.53
N ILE A 84 7.28 -9.95 -9.87
CA ILE A 84 6.10 -10.62 -10.44
C ILE A 84 6.42 -11.15 -11.85
N GLY A 85 7.27 -10.42 -12.59
CA GLY A 85 7.68 -10.77 -13.94
C GLY A 85 8.47 -12.07 -14.02
N GLU A 86 9.17 -12.46 -12.95
CA GLU A 86 9.86 -13.76 -12.87
C GLU A 86 8.88 -14.94 -12.89
N PHE A 87 7.68 -14.76 -12.32
CA PHE A 87 6.69 -15.84 -12.25
C PHE A 87 5.78 -15.89 -13.48
N VAL A 88 5.18 -14.74 -13.86
CA VAL A 88 4.15 -14.69 -14.91
C VAL A 88 4.61 -14.00 -16.21
N GLY A 89 5.86 -13.53 -16.24
CA GLY A 89 6.45 -12.82 -17.38
C GLY A 89 6.32 -11.29 -17.31
N ASN A 90 7.16 -10.62 -18.10
CA ASN A 90 7.26 -9.15 -18.09
C ASN A 90 5.96 -8.44 -18.51
N LEU A 91 5.20 -9.01 -19.45
CA LEU A 91 4.00 -8.37 -19.96
C LEU A 91 2.89 -8.26 -18.89
N PRO A 92 2.49 -9.33 -18.18
CA PRO A 92 1.55 -9.22 -17.06
C PRO A 92 2.02 -8.29 -15.93
N TYR A 93 3.31 -8.31 -15.59
CA TYR A 93 3.87 -7.40 -14.58
C TYR A 93 3.69 -5.93 -14.99
N ILE A 94 4.09 -5.55 -16.22
CA ILE A 94 3.95 -4.17 -16.70
C ILE A 94 2.46 -3.78 -16.76
N ALA A 95 1.59 -4.68 -17.21
CA ALA A 95 0.16 -4.45 -17.24
C ALA A 95 -0.40 -4.18 -15.83
N LEU A 96 0.01 -4.96 -14.82
CA LEU A 96 -0.36 -4.72 -13.43
C LEU A 96 0.16 -3.36 -12.93
N ALA A 97 1.42 -3.02 -13.19
CA ALA A 97 1.98 -1.72 -12.82
C ALA A 97 1.20 -0.55 -13.44
N VAL A 98 0.80 -0.67 -14.71
CA VAL A 98 -0.05 0.31 -15.39
C VAL A 98 -1.43 0.38 -14.73
N VAL A 99 -2.09 -0.75 -14.47
CA VAL A 99 -3.40 -0.79 -13.79
C VAL A 99 -3.33 -0.12 -12.42
N LEU A 100 -2.31 -0.41 -11.61
CA LEU A 100 -2.11 0.24 -10.32
C LEU A 100 -1.90 1.75 -10.48
N ALA A 101 -1.15 2.18 -11.50
CA ALA A 101 -0.94 3.60 -11.81
C ALA A 101 -2.22 4.33 -12.26
N LEU A 102 -3.23 3.63 -12.79
CA LEU A 102 -4.53 4.23 -13.11
C LEU A 102 -5.26 4.74 -11.86
N TYR A 103 -5.10 4.09 -10.70
CA TYR A 103 -5.65 4.63 -9.45
C TYR A 103 -5.00 5.97 -9.08
N SER A 104 -3.70 6.12 -9.37
CA SER A 104 -2.97 7.37 -9.15
C SER A 104 -3.45 8.53 -10.02
N ILE A 105 -4.22 8.29 -11.09
CA ILE A 105 -4.94 9.34 -11.85
C ILE A 105 -5.95 10.06 -10.95
N ALA A 106 -6.70 9.30 -10.15
CA ALA A 106 -7.66 9.87 -9.20
C ALA A 106 -6.94 10.68 -8.11
N LEU A 107 -5.82 10.15 -7.60
CA LEU A 107 -4.95 10.85 -6.65
C LEU A 107 -4.45 12.18 -7.22
N GLY A 108 -3.98 12.18 -8.46
CA GLY A 108 -3.51 13.39 -9.14
C GLY A 108 -4.62 14.42 -9.41
N ALA A 109 -5.79 13.96 -9.86
CA ALA A 109 -6.94 14.82 -10.11
C ALA A 109 -7.46 15.49 -8.84
N GLY A 110 -7.76 14.68 -7.81
CA GLY A 110 -8.23 15.17 -6.53
C GLY A 110 -7.16 15.95 -5.78
N GLY A 111 -5.89 15.57 -5.93
CA GLY A 111 -4.75 16.26 -5.34
C GLY A 111 -4.58 17.70 -5.84
N VAL A 112 -4.71 17.93 -7.16
CA VAL A 112 -4.74 19.30 -7.70
C VAL A 112 -5.96 20.07 -7.19
N ALA A 113 -7.12 19.43 -7.16
CA ALA A 113 -8.35 20.07 -6.68
C ALA A 113 -8.24 20.51 -5.21
N LEU A 114 -7.68 19.63 -4.37
CA LEU A 114 -7.43 19.86 -2.95
C LEU A 114 -6.33 20.91 -2.75
N ALA A 115 -5.19 20.83 -3.45
CA ALA A 115 -4.12 21.82 -3.31
C ALA A 115 -4.55 23.26 -3.69
N ARG A 116 -5.60 23.42 -4.49
CA ARG A 116 -6.21 24.73 -4.81
C ARG A 116 -7.18 25.22 -3.73
N TRP A 117 -7.61 24.35 -2.82
CA TRP A 117 -8.51 24.70 -1.74
C TRP A 117 -7.74 25.36 -0.59
N ARG A 118 -7.65 26.71 -0.69
CA ARG A 118 -6.78 27.65 0.06
C ARG A 118 -6.70 27.56 1.59
N ARG A 119 -7.44 26.69 2.28
CA ARG A 119 -7.39 26.56 3.75
C ARG A 119 -7.28 25.12 4.23
N TRP A 120 -8.14 24.26 3.74
CA TRP A 120 -8.26 22.88 4.23
C TRP A 120 -7.60 21.85 3.32
N GLY A 121 -7.29 22.24 2.08
CA GLY A 121 -6.85 21.34 1.03
C GLY A 121 -5.59 20.54 1.33
N ALA A 122 -4.57 21.18 1.93
CA ALA A 122 -3.35 20.50 2.33
C ALA A 122 -3.60 19.47 3.45
N PHE A 123 -4.45 19.80 4.43
CA PHE A 123 -4.79 18.92 5.55
C PHE A 123 -5.69 17.74 5.14
N LEU A 124 -6.49 17.91 4.09
CA LEU A 124 -7.38 16.87 3.57
C LEU A 124 -6.70 15.95 2.55
N PHE A 125 -5.55 16.34 1.99
CA PHE A 125 -4.81 15.53 1.03
C PHE A 125 -4.35 14.17 1.59
N PRO A 126 -3.78 14.07 2.82
CA PRO A 126 -3.44 12.79 3.44
C PRO A 126 -4.63 11.83 3.53
N LEU A 127 -5.81 12.33 3.89
CA LEU A 127 -7.03 11.52 3.98
C LEU A 127 -7.45 11.00 2.60
N PHE A 128 -7.39 11.87 1.59
CA PHE A 128 -7.70 11.49 0.21
C PHE A 128 -6.66 10.50 -0.36
N TYR A 129 -5.40 10.61 0.04
CA TYR A 129 -4.37 9.62 -0.32
C TYR A 129 -4.74 8.24 0.20
N VAL A 130 -5.11 8.13 1.49
CA VAL A 130 -5.57 6.87 2.09
C VAL A 130 -6.81 6.33 1.38
N ALA A 131 -7.76 7.18 1.00
CA ALA A 131 -8.95 6.75 0.26
C ALA A 131 -8.62 6.10 -1.10
N VAL A 132 -7.68 6.68 -1.85
CA VAL A 132 -7.22 6.10 -3.13
C VAL A 132 -6.38 4.84 -2.91
N GLU A 133 -5.53 4.83 -1.87
CA GLU A 133 -4.75 3.65 -1.48
C GLU A 133 -5.66 2.48 -1.08
N TYR A 134 -6.71 2.73 -0.30
CA TYR A 134 -7.73 1.75 0.09
C TYR A 134 -8.44 1.19 -1.14
N LEU A 135 -8.90 2.06 -2.05
CA LEU A 135 -9.56 1.62 -3.29
C LEU A 135 -8.67 0.66 -4.10
N ARG A 136 -7.38 0.98 -4.25
CA ARG A 136 -6.38 0.14 -4.93
C ARG A 136 -6.09 -1.16 -4.16
N SER A 137 -6.16 -1.11 -2.83
CA SER A 137 -5.84 -2.23 -1.94
C SER A 137 -7.00 -3.18 -1.72
N SER A 138 -8.24 -2.79 -2.07
CA SER A 138 -9.45 -3.62 -1.86
C SER A 138 -10.22 -3.98 -3.14
N TRP A 139 -10.00 -3.28 -4.25
CA TRP A 139 -10.78 -3.50 -5.47
C TRP A 139 -9.98 -3.34 -6.77
N PRO A 140 -10.20 -4.20 -7.79
CA PRO A 140 -11.04 -5.40 -7.81
C PRO A 140 -10.33 -6.63 -7.20
N PHE A 141 -11.06 -7.75 -7.06
CA PHE A 141 -10.49 -9.07 -6.68
C PHE A 141 -9.81 -9.13 -5.30
N GLY A 142 -10.29 -8.33 -4.35
CA GLY A 142 -9.65 -8.16 -3.04
C GLY A 142 -8.49 -7.16 -3.06
N GLY A 143 -8.17 -6.58 -4.22
CA GLY A 143 -7.17 -5.54 -4.41
C GLY A 143 -5.73 -6.00 -4.26
N PHE A 144 -4.80 -5.04 -4.24
CA PHE A 144 -3.35 -5.31 -4.22
C PHE A 144 -2.64 -4.51 -3.12
N ALA A 145 -2.83 -4.86 -1.85
CA ALA A 145 -2.28 -4.12 -0.71
C ALA A 145 -0.74 -4.14 -0.59
N TRP A 146 -0.03 -4.84 -1.48
CA TRP A 146 1.43 -5.00 -1.47
C TRP A 146 2.20 -3.67 -1.59
N VAL A 147 1.62 -2.66 -2.24
CA VAL A 147 2.31 -1.39 -2.55
C VAL A 147 1.85 -0.21 -1.68
N ARG A 148 1.34 -0.48 -0.46
CA ARG A 148 0.97 0.58 0.51
C ARG A 148 2.20 1.33 0.96
N LEU A 149 2.07 2.65 1.13
CA LEU A 149 3.16 3.50 1.60
C LEU A 149 3.65 3.11 3.00
N ALA A 150 2.76 2.58 3.85
CA ALA A 150 3.05 2.13 5.19
C ALA A 150 4.24 1.16 5.26
N TRP A 151 4.35 0.19 4.34
CA TRP A 151 5.42 -0.81 4.35
C TRP A 151 6.80 -0.18 4.23
N GLY A 152 6.92 0.88 3.43
CA GLY A 152 8.14 1.65 3.28
C GLY A 152 8.53 2.49 4.50
N GLN A 153 7.75 2.46 5.59
CA GLN A 153 8.07 3.17 6.84
C GLN A 153 8.57 2.25 7.95
N ILE A 154 8.70 0.94 7.72
CA ILE A 154 9.03 -0.04 8.77
C ILE A 154 10.31 0.29 9.55
N ASN A 155 11.29 0.96 8.93
CA ASN A 155 12.55 1.37 9.56
C ASN A 155 12.50 2.79 10.14
N GLY A 156 11.34 3.46 10.11
CA GLY A 156 11.16 4.85 10.49
C GLY A 156 10.33 5.02 11.77
N PRO A 157 10.35 6.22 12.38
CA PRO A 157 9.65 6.48 13.64
C PRO A 157 8.12 6.41 13.50
N LEU A 158 7.59 6.52 12.28
CA LEU A 158 6.16 6.44 12.00
C LEU A 158 5.63 4.99 11.98
N ALA A 159 6.50 3.98 11.88
CA ALA A 159 6.09 2.57 11.89
C ALA A 159 5.24 2.24 13.12
N ASN A 160 5.63 2.75 14.28
CA ASN A 160 4.99 2.46 15.56
C ASN A 160 3.53 2.93 15.64
N LEU A 161 3.11 3.88 14.79
CA LEU A 161 1.70 4.28 14.71
C LEU A 161 0.79 3.14 14.25
N VAL A 162 1.35 2.09 13.64
CA VAL A 162 0.60 0.89 13.25
C VAL A 162 -0.11 0.25 14.44
N SER A 163 0.46 0.29 15.66
CA SER A 163 -0.14 -0.28 16.87
C SER A 163 -1.41 0.46 17.34
N LEU A 164 -1.64 1.68 16.85
CA LEU A 164 -2.79 2.51 17.21
C LEU A 164 -3.94 2.40 16.20
N GLY A 165 -3.63 2.31 14.90
CA GLY A 165 -4.63 2.45 13.84
C GLY A 165 -4.37 1.62 12.59
N GLY A 166 -3.46 0.66 12.67
CA GLY A 166 -3.06 -0.16 11.54
C GLY A 166 -2.27 0.60 10.47
N PRO A 167 -1.97 -0.05 9.33
CA PRO A 167 -1.08 0.53 8.33
C PRO A 167 -1.68 1.78 7.65
N ALA A 168 -3.02 1.92 7.62
CA ALA A 168 -3.68 3.11 7.10
C ALA A 168 -3.28 4.39 7.87
N LEU A 169 -3.11 4.30 9.19
CA LEU A 169 -2.66 5.42 10.01
C LEU A 169 -1.20 5.79 9.71
N VAL A 170 -0.34 4.79 9.47
CA VAL A 170 1.05 5.00 9.06
C VAL A 170 1.10 5.71 7.71
N THR A 171 0.31 5.27 6.72
CA THR A 171 0.18 5.96 5.42
C THR A 171 -0.27 7.40 5.64
N ALA A 172 -1.34 7.64 6.41
CA ALA A 172 -1.85 8.98 6.67
C ALA A 172 -0.77 9.88 7.31
N ALA A 173 -0.10 9.40 8.36
CA ALA A 173 0.95 10.12 9.07
C ALA A 173 2.12 10.48 8.14
N THR A 174 2.56 9.53 7.31
CA THR A 174 3.64 9.75 6.33
C THR A 174 3.26 10.86 5.36
N VAL A 175 2.03 10.83 4.84
CA VAL A 175 1.55 11.86 3.91
C VAL A 175 1.35 13.19 4.64
N PHE A 176 0.94 13.23 5.91
CA PHE A 176 0.88 14.46 6.71
C PHE A 176 2.25 15.11 6.86
N VAL A 177 3.29 14.34 7.21
CA VAL A 177 4.67 14.85 7.29
C VAL A 177 5.13 15.35 5.93
N ALA A 178 4.93 14.55 4.87
CA ALA A 178 5.31 14.90 3.51
C ALA A 178 4.64 16.19 3.00
N VAL A 179 3.33 16.34 3.21
CA VAL A 179 2.59 17.55 2.83
C VAL A 179 3.00 18.73 3.71
N GLY A 180 3.23 18.54 5.01
CA GLY A 180 3.73 19.57 5.90
C GLY A 180 5.06 20.16 5.43
N LEU A 181 6.01 19.31 5.05
CA LEU A 181 7.28 19.70 4.46
C LEU A 181 7.10 20.39 3.10
N ALA A 182 6.25 19.84 2.23
CA ALA A 182 5.96 20.46 0.94
C ALA A 182 5.37 21.88 1.08
N VAL A 183 4.40 22.05 1.99
CA VAL A 183 3.80 23.36 2.33
C VAL A 183 4.86 24.30 2.88
N ALA A 184 5.77 23.82 3.73
CA ALA A 184 6.87 24.64 4.25
C ALA A 184 7.82 25.17 3.17
N LEU A 185 8.00 24.41 2.09
CA LEU A 185 8.86 24.78 0.97
C LEU A 185 8.16 25.72 -0.03
N ILE A 186 6.88 25.50 -0.33
CA ILE A 186 6.21 26.16 -1.47
C ILE A 186 5.19 27.25 -1.08
N ASN A 187 4.68 27.23 0.16
CA ASN A 187 3.62 28.12 0.63
C ASN A 187 4.11 29.09 1.73
N ARG A 188 3.31 30.12 2.02
CA ARG A 188 3.62 31.08 3.10
C ARG A 188 3.31 30.57 4.50
N ASP A 189 2.51 29.51 4.61
CA ASP A 189 2.10 28.90 5.89
C ASP A 189 3.18 27.95 6.43
N ARG A 190 4.46 28.35 6.28
CA ARG A 190 5.61 27.48 6.55
C ARG A 190 5.66 26.94 7.97
N LEU A 191 5.30 27.77 8.95
CA LEU A 191 5.31 27.41 10.36
C LEU A 191 4.22 26.40 10.68
N VAL A 192 3.07 26.49 10.00
CA VAL A 192 1.98 25.52 10.15
C VAL A 192 2.39 24.18 9.54
N GLY A 193 2.95 24.19 8.33
CA GLY A 193 3.46 22.97 7.66
C GLY A 193 4.53 22.25 8.50
N LEU A 194 5.53 23.00 9.00
CA LEU A 194 6.55 22.46 9.90
C LEU A 194 5.97 22.00 11.23
N GLY A 195 5.05 22.76 11.83
CA GLY A 195 4.40 22.39 13.09
C GLY A 195 3.64 21.06 12.99
N VAL A 196 2.92 20.84 11.90
CA VAL A 196 2.23 19.56 11.63
C VAL A 196 3.24 18.43 11.43
N ALA A 197 4.28 18.63 10.61
CA ALA A 197 5.30 17.61 10.37
C ALA A 197 6.00 17.20 11.68
N VAL A 198 6.40 18.18 12.50
CA VAL A 198 7.02 17.94 13.80
C VAL A 198 6.04 17.24 14.75
N LEU A 199 4.79 17.68 14.83
CA LEU A 199 3.79 17.06 15.71
C LEU A 199 3.56 15.58 15.36
N VAL A 200 3.45 15.25 14.07
CA VAL A 200 3.22 13.87 13.62
C VAL A 200 4.47 13.00 13.82
N LEU A 201 5.67 13.54 13.58
CA LEU A 201 6.92 12.84 13.89
C LEU A 201 7.08 12.60 15.40
N LEU A 202 6.76 13.60 16.22
CA LEU A 202 6.73 13.46 17.67
C LEU A 202 5.70 12.42 18.11
N MET A 203 4.52 12.38 17.49
CA MET A 203 3.53 11.34 17.74
C MET A 203 4.14 9.95 17.51
N GLY A 204 4.76 9.69 16.35
CA GLY A 204 5.41 8.40 16.07
C GLY A 204 6.54 8.05 17.07
N LEU A 205 7.38 9.04 17.41
CA LEU A 205 8.43 8.87 18.43
C LEU A 205 7.87 8.56 19.81
N THR A 206 6.80 9.25 20.24
CA THR A 206 6.14 9.00 21.53
C THR A 206 5.41 7.66 21.56
N THR A 207 4.79 7.24 20.44
CA THR A 207 4.18 5.91 20.33
C THR A 207 5.21 4.81 20.48
N SER A 208 6.46 5.04 20.08
CA SER A 208 7.56 4.10 20.29
C SER A 208 7.88 3.81 21.77
N LEU A 209 7.37 4.62 22.71
CA LEU A 209 7.48 4.35 24.15
C LEU A 209 6.44 3.34 24.65
N TYR A 210 5.40 3.07 23.85
CA TYR A 210 4.33 2.11 24.14
C TYR A 210 4.48 0.79 23.39
N VAL A 211 5.44 0.69 22.47
CA VAL A 211 5.77 -0.57 21.78
C VAL A 211 6.63 -1.41 22.71
N ASP A 212 6.26 -2.67 22.89
CA ASP A 212 6.94 -3.59 23.77
C ASP A 212 8.25 -4.10 23.16
N ARG A 213 9.35 -3.42 23.49
CA ARG A 213 10.69 -3.76 23.02
C ARG A 213 11.30 -4.95 23.74
N ASP A 214 10.91 -5.16 24.99
CA ASP A 214 11.49 -6.21 25.83
C ASP A 214 10.79 -7.55 25.63
N GLY A 215 9.75 -7.60 24.78
CA GLY A 215 8.95 -8.81 24.56
C GLY A 215 8.29 -9.27 25.85
N THR A 216 7.91 -8.35 26.72
CA THR A 216 7.47 -8.60 28.10
C THR A 216 6.32 -9.61 28.15
N SER A 217 6.62 -10.85 28.52
CA SER A 217 5.62 -11.88 28.76
C SER A 217 5.98 -12.73 29.97
N SER A 218 4.96 -13.29 30.62
CA SER A 218 5.13 -14.32 31.63
C SER A 218 5.36 -15.71 31.05
N GLU A 219 5.07 -15.92 29.76
CA GLU A 219 5.22 -17.19 29.06
C GLU A 219 6.00 -17.01 27.75
N THR A 220 6.93 -17.93 27.51
CA THR A 220 7.72 -18.04 26.28
C THR A 220 7.60 -19.44 25.74
N VAL A 221 7.74 -19.61 24.42
CA VAL A 221 7.78 -20.92 23.78
C VAL A 221 9.00 -21.02 22.86
N SER A 222 9.65 -22.18 22.84
CA SER A 222 10.78 -22.41 21.95
C SER A 222 10.29 -22.86 20.58
N VAL A 223 10.64 -22.14 19.52
CA VAL A 223 10.15 -22.42 18.15
C VAL A 223 11.30 -22.64 17.17
N ALA A 224 11.07 -23.52 16.20
CA ALA A 224 11.93 -23.67 15.04
C ALA A 224 11.25 -23.21 13.74
N ALA A 225 11.90 -22.33 12.98
CA ALA A 225 11.55 -22.04 11.60
C ALA A 225 12.47 -22.82 10.66
N VAL A 226 11.91 -23.78 9.90
CA VAL A 226 12.70 -24.67 9.03
C VAL A 226 12.68 -24.19 7.59
N GLN A 227 13.86 -24.03 6.99
CA GLN A 227 14.04 -23.69 5.58
C GLN A 227 14.73 -24.83 4.84
N GLY A 228 13.95 -25.67 4.15
CA GLY A 228 14.48 -26.83 3.45
C GLY A 228 15.22 -26.52 2.14
N ASN A 229 14.96 -25.37 1.52
CA ASN A 229 15.41 -25.04 0.16
C ASN A 229 14.83 -25.96 -0.93
N VAL A 230 15.02 -25.56 -2.18
CA VAL A 230 14.63 -26.34 -3.37
C VAL A 230 15.84 -27.09 -3.96
N PRO A 231 15.63 -28.28 -4.56
CA PRO A 231 16.70 -29.00 -5.27
C PRO A 231 17.17 -28.22 -6.52
N ARG A 232 18.39 -28.48 -6.98
CA ARG A 232 18.90 -27.92 -8.26
C ARG A 232 18.05 -28.41 -9.44
N MET A 233 17.92 -27.57 -10.47
CA MET A 233 17.19 -27.85 -11.72
C MET A 233 17.56 -29.23 -12.31
N GLY A 234 16.57 -29.98 -12.79
CA GLY A 234 16.78 -31.26 -13.49
C GLY A 234 15.89 -32.43 -13.07
N LEU A 235 15.04 -32.27 -12.05
CA LEU A 235 14.06 -33.28 -11.63
C LEU A 235 12.72 -33.11 -12.36
N GLU A 236 12.01 -34.22 -12.58
CA GLU A 236 10.60 -34.18 -12.98
C GLU A 236 9.73 -33.55 -11.88
N PHE A 237 8.56 -33.01 -12.26
CA PHE A 237 7.71 -32.22 -11.37
C PHE A 237 7.38 -32.89 -10.03
N ASN A 238 6.93 -34.15 -10.03
CA ASN A 238 6.61 -34.87 -8.79
C ASN A 238 7.85 -35.23 -7.98
N ALA A 239 8.98 -35.53 -8.64
CA ALA A 239 10.24 -35.80 -7.96
C ALA A 239 10.78 -34.54 -7.28
N GLN A 240 10.61 -33.38 -7.89
CA GLN A 240 10.96 -32.09 -7.30
C GLN A 240 10.13 -31.79 -6.04
N ARG A 241 8.81 -31.99 -6.10
CA ARG A 241 7.89 -31.81 -4.96
C ARG A 241 8.30 -32.68 -3.76
N ARG A 242 8.57 -33.96 -4.01
CA ARG A 242 8.99 -34.90 -2.97
C ARG A 242 10.38 -34.58 -2.43
N ALA A 243 11.29 -34.09 -3.27
CA ALA A 243 12.61 -33.62 -2.83
C ALA A 243 12.53 -32.39 -1.92
N VAL A 244 11.61 -31.45 -2.18
CA VAL A 244 11.36 -30.30 -1.28
C VAL A 244 10.88 -30.80 0.08
N LEU A 245 9.91 -31.73 0.13
CA LEU A 245 9.49 -32.35 1.39
C LEU A 245 10.66 -33.02 2.12
N ALA A 246 11.43 -33.85 1.42
CA ALA A 246 12.58 -34.56 1.99
C ALA A 246 13.64 -33.60 2.55
N ASN A 247 13.79 -32.42 1.94
CA ASN A 247 14.68 -31.39 2.47
C ASN A 247 14.21 -30.85 3.83
N HIS A 248 12.93 -30.50 3.98
CA HIS A 248 12.40 -30.02 5.26
C HIS A 248 12.47 -31.08 6.36
N VAL A 249 12.20 -32.35 6.00
CA VAL A 249 12.40 -33.49 6.90
C VAL A 249 13.85 -33.59 7.37
N ARG A 250 14.82 -33.46 6.45
CA ARG A 250 16.24 -33.51 6.79
C ARG A 250 16.63 -32.37 7.72
N GLU A 251 16.23 -31.13 7.42
CA GLU A 251 16.57 -29.99 8.27
C GLU A 251 15.90 -30.08 9.65
N THR A 252 14.71 -30.66 9.75
CA THR A 252 14.04 -30.93 11.03
C THR A 252 14.78 -31.99 11.85
N ARG A 253 15.29 -33.05 11.21
CA ARG A 253 16.11 -34.07 11.88
C ARG A 253 17.48 -33.55 12.33
N ASN A 254 17.92 -32.43 11.77
CA ASN A 254 19.18 -31.76 12.12
C ASN A 254 18.97 -30.67 13.18
N LEU A 255 17.80 -30.58 13.83
CA LEU A 255 17.60 -29.69 14.97
C LEU A 255 18.62 -30.05 16.07
N ASP A 256 19.46 -29.09 16.44
CA ASP A 256 20.51 -29.27 17.44
C ASP A 256 19.95 -29.25 18.88
N GLU A 257 18.75 -28.70 19.07
CA GLU A 257 18.10 -28.50 20.36
C GLU A 257 16.63 -28.94 20.28
N GLN A 258 16.08 -29.41 21.41
CA GLN A 258 14.65 -29.67 21.51
C GLN A 258 13.89 -28.33 21.53
N VAL A 259 12.86 -28.23 20.70
CA VAL A 259 11.96 -27.08 20.62
C VAL A 259 10.54 -27.53 20.96
N ASP A 260 9.68 -26.60 21.32
CA ASP A 260 8.27 -26.91 21.58
C ASP A 260 7.46 -27.01 20.30
N LEU A 261 7.76 -26.18 19.29
CA LEU A 261 6.97 -26.07 18.06
C LEU A 261 7.89 -25.97 16.84
N VAL A 262 7.53 -26.64 15.74
CA VAL A 262 8.24 -26.52 14.45
C VAL A 262 7.31 -25.95 13.39
N ILE A 263 7.77 -24.91 12.69
CA ILE A 263 7.03 -24.26 11.61
C ILE A 263 7.72 -24.54 10.28
N TRP A 264 7.02 -25.22 9.38
CA TRP A 264 7.47 -25.37 8.00
C TRP A 264 6.85 -24.31 7.08
N PRO A 265 7.47 -24.02 5.93
CA PRO A 265 6.97 -23.08 4.94
C PRO A 265 5.69 -23.58 4.26
N GLU A 266 5.03 -22.64 3.58
CA GLU A 266 3.99 -22.92 2.59
C GLU A 266 4.52 -23.89 1.53
N ASN A 267 3.71 -24.87 1.12
CA ASN A 267 4.06 -25.88 0.12
C ASN A 267 5.38 -26.62 0.41
N SER A 268 5.77 -26.75 1.70
CA SER A 268 6.85 -27.63 2.14
C SER A 268 6.59 -29.09 1.78
N SER A 269 5.32 -29.49 1.64
CA SER A 269 4.88 -30.74 1.02
C SER A 269 3.88 -30.48 -0.11
N ASP A 270 4.35 -30.31 -1.34
CA ASP A 270 3.47 -30.27 -2.52
C ASP A 270 2.82 -31.63 -2.88
N VAL A 271 3.21 -32.69 -2.18
CA VAL A 271 2.56 -34.01 -2.24
C VAL A 271 1.61 -34.12 -1.05
N ASN A 272 0.34 -34.41 -1.32
CA ASN A 272 -0.69 -34.49 -0.28
C ASN A 272 -0.47 -35.73 0.62
N PRO A 273 -0.12 -35.55 1.90
CA PRO A 273 0.18 -36.68 2.80
C PRO A 273 -1.06 -37.51 3.17
N PHE A 274 -2.27 -36.97 3.02
CA PHE A 274 -3.50 -37.73 3.27
C PHE A 274 -3.84 -38.73 2.17
N THR A 275 -3.19 -38.60 1.01
CA THR A 275 -3.39 -39.49 -0.15
C THR A 275 -2.12 -40.22 -0.58
N ASP A 276 -0.97 -39.86 -0.01
CA ASP A 276 0.33 -40.40 -0.36
C ASP A 276 1.04 -40.92 0.91
N PRO A 277 1.08 -42.26 1.11
CA PRO A 277 1.65 -42.86 2.33
C PRO A 277 3.13 -42.57 2.52
N GLU A 278 3.89 -42.34 1.45
CA GLU A 278 5.32 -42.01 1.53
C GLU A 278 5.51 -40.60 2.07
N ALA A 279 4.73 -39.62 1.60
CA ALA A 279 4.73 -38.28 2.15
C ALA A 279 4.30 -38.27 3.63
N ALA A 280 3.28 -39.05 4.00
CA ALA A 280 2.88 -39.21 5.39
C ALA A 280 4.01 -39.80 6.25
N ALA A 281 4.67 -40.86 5.79
CA ALA A 281 5.77 -41.49 6.52
C ALA A 281 6.96 -40.53 6.70
N LEU A 282 7.27 -39.72 5.68
CA LEU A 282 8.30 -38.69 5.76
C LEU A 282 7.97 -37.63 6.82
N ILE A 283 6.73 -37.12 6.83
CA ILE A 283 6.30 -36.13 7.83
C ILE A 283 6.32 -36.74 9.24
N ASN A 284 5.73 -37.93 9.43
CA ASN A 284 5.72 -38.60 10.73
C ASN A 284 7.15 -38.82 11.25
N SER A 285 8.09 -39.21 10.37
CA SER A 285 9.49 -39.36 10.77
C SER A 285 10.20 -38.06 11.15
N ALA A 286 9.69 -36.90 10.71
CA ALA A 286 10.18 -35.59 11.15
C ALA A 286 9.57 -35.23 12.50
N VAL A 287 8.27 -35.49 12.70
CA VAL A 287 7.57 -35.33 13.98
C VAL A 287 8.25 -36.19 15.06
N ASP A 288 8.53 -37.46 14.76
CA ASP A 288 9.23 -38.39 15.65
C ASP A 288 10.65 -37.90 15.98
N ALA A 289 11.32 -37.22 15.04
CA ALA A 289 12.68 -36.71 15.28
C ALA A 289 12.66 -35.43 16.14
N ALA A 290 11.71 -34.53 15.88
CA ALA A 290 11.57 -33.28 16.62
C ALA A 290 10.97 -33.49 18.02
N GLN A 291 10.16 -34.54 18.21
CA GLN A 291 9.36 -34.77 19.42
C GLN A 291 8.48 -33.55 19.78
N ALA A 292 8.00 -32.85 18.76
CA ALA A 292 7.24 -31.61 18.86
C ALA A 292 6.24 -31.52 17.70
N PRO A 293 5.08 -30.87 17.88
CA PRO A 293 4.15 -30.64 16.78
C PRO A 293 4.77 -29.80 15.66
N ILE A 294 4.49 -30.21 14.42
CA ILE A 294 4.98 -29.56 13.20
C ILE A 294 3.81 -28.97 12.43
N LEU A 295 3.86 -27.66 12.14
CA LEU A 295 2.96 -27.02 11.20
C LEU A 295 3.47 -27.20 9.77
N VAL A 296 2.80 -28.05 8.98
CA VAL A 296 3.20 -28.44 7.63
C VAL A 296 2.36 -27.75 6.57
N GLY A 297 3.02 -27.10 5.60
CA GLY A 297 2.36 -26.53 4.43
C GLY A 297 2.19 -27.56 3.31
N THR A 298 0.94 -27.86 2.95
CA THR A 298 0.59 -28.87 1.95
C THR A 298 -0.57 -28.45 1.04
N ILE A 299 -0.78 -29.22 -0.03
CA ILE A 299 -1.96 -29.10 -0.88
C ILE A 299 -2.96 -30.18 -0.50
N THR A 300 -4.15 -29.79 -0.07
CA THR A 300 -5.27 -30.72 0.13
C THR A 300 -6.34 -30.52 -0.94
N ARG A 301 -7.34 -31.39 -0.98
CA ARG A 301 -8.50 -31.27 -1.86
C ARG A 301 -9.74 -31.70 -1.10
N ASP A 302 -10.78 -30.90 -1.18
CA ASP A 302 -12.12 -31.19 -0.66
C ASP A 302 -13.15 -31.24 -1.82
N GLU A 303 -14.43 -31.26 -1.47
CA GLU A 303 -15.54 -31.28 -2.44
C GLU A 303 -15.62 -30.01 -3.30
N VAL A 304 -15.13 -28.86 -2.80
CA VAL A 304 -15.16 -27.57 -3.48
C VAL A 304 -13.96 -27.45 -4.43
N GLY A 305 -12.81 -28.03 -4.07
CA GLY A 305 -11.64 -28.07 -4.93
C GLY A 305 -10.31 -28.21 -4.19
N PRO A 306 -9.18 -27.92 -4.87
CA PRO A 306 -7.89 -27.91 -4.21
C PRO A 306 -7.79 -26.74 -3.20
N ARG A 307 -7.03 -26.96 -2.13
CA ARG A 307 -6.76 -25.99 -1.05
C ARG A 307 -5.25 -25.85 -0.83
N ASN A 308 -4.82 -24.65 -0.50
CA ASN A 308 -3.50 -24.38 0.07
C ASN A 308 -3.64 -24.39 1.59
N THR A 309 -2.98 -25.32 2.26
CA THR A 309 -3.33 -25.73 3.63
C THR A 309 -2.09 -25.78 4.51
N MET A 310 -2.15 -25.14 5.67
CA MET A 310 -1.23 -25.40 6.78
C MET A 310 -1.91 -26.37 7.74
N VAL A 311 -1.28 -27.46 8.13
CA VAL A 311 -1.87 -28.49 9.01
C VAL A 311 -0.89 -28.88 10.10
N VAL A 312 -1.38 -29.04 11.32
CA VAL A 312 -0.60 -29.49 12.47
C VAL A 312 -0.45 -31.01 12.41
N PHE A 313 0.78 -31.50 12.55
CA PHE A 313 1.10 -32.89 12.82
C PHE A 313 1.72 -33.00 14.20
N ASP A 314 0.98 -33.60 15.12
CA ASP A 314 1.33 -33.73 16.52
C ASP A 314 1.91 -35.13 16.82
N PRO A 315 2.94 -35.25 17.68
CA PRO A 315 3.57 -36.54 17.99
C PRO A 315 2.64 -37.52 18.71
N GLU A 316 1.65 -37.05 19.46
CA GLU A 316 0.74 -37.94 20.21
C GLU A 316 -0.54 -38.24 19.42
N THR A 317 -1.10 -37.22 18.78
CA THR A 317 -2.43 -37.28 18.14
C THR A 317 -2.39 -37.40 16.62
N GLY A 318 -1.24 -37.17 15.98
CA GLY A 318 -1.08 -37.19 14.54
C GLY A 318 -1.60 -35.90 13.87
N ALA A 319 -2.17 -36.03 12.66
CA ALA A 319 -2.69 -34.87 11.95
C ALA A 319 -3.92 -34.26 12.66
N GLY A 320 -3.86 -32.96 12.96
CA GLY A 320 -4.85 -32.23 13.75
C GLY A 320 -5.45 -31.03 13.02
N GLU A 321 -5.49 -29.88 13.72
CA GLU A 321 -6.07 -28.64 13.21
C GLU A 321 -5.36 -28.13 11.94
N TYR A 322 -6.09 -27.39 11.12
CA TYR A 322 -5.58 -26.85 9.86
C TYR A 322 -6.13 -25.45 9.57
N HIS A 323 -5.36 -24.70 8.78
CA HIS A 323 -5.76 -23.43 8.17
C HIS A 323 -5.74 -23.55 6.65
N HIS A 324 -6.88 -23.36 6.00
CA HIS A 324 -6.96 -23.16 4.56
C HIS A 324 -6.76 -21.68 4.24
N LYS A 325 -5.80 -21.37 3.37
CA LYS A 325 -5.52 -20.01 2.92
C LYS A 325 -6.79 -19.31 2.42
N LYS A 326 -7.12 -18.16 3.01
CA LYS A 326 -8.36 -17.40 2.78
C LYS A 326 -8.15 -16.32 1.72
N TYR A 327 -7.04 -15.60 1.79
CA TYR A 327 -6.71 -14.56 0.80
C TYR A 327 -5.78 -15.11 -0.29
N LEU A 328 -6.39 -15.59 -1.37
CA LEU A 328 -5.67 -16.16 -2.50
C LEU A 328 -5.09 -15.08 -3.41
N GLN A 329 -3.90 -15.35 -3.96
CA GLN A 329 -3.25 -14.51 -4.95
C GLN A 329 -3.96 -14.62 -6.32
N PRO A 330 -4.55 -13.52 -6.84
CA PRO A 330 -5.16 -13.52 -8.16
C PRO A 330 -4.12 -13.78 -9.26
N PHE A 331 -4.52 -14.45 -10.34
CA PHE A 331 -3.71 -14.84 -11.50
C PHE A 331 -2.61 -15.87 -11.23
N GLY A 332 -2.32 -16.19 -9.97
CA GLY A 332 -1.42 -17.28 -9.57
C GLY A 332 -2.18 -18.47 -9.00
N GLU A 333 -2.86 -18.28 -7.87
CA GLU A 333 -3.56 -19.34 -7.13
C GLU A 333 -4.98 -19.58 -7.65
N TYR A 334 -5.61 -18.55 -8.20
CA TYR A 334 -6.88 -18.64 -8.90
C TYR A 334 -6.93 -17.63 -10.06
N MET A 335 -7.80 -17.87 -11.05
CA MET A 335 -8.00 -16.96 -12.17
C MET A 335 -9.34 -16.22 -12.09
N PRO A 336 -9.37 -14.92 -11.78
CA PRO A 336 -10.58 -14.12 -11.89
C PRO A 336 -11.07 -14.07 -13.34
N PHE A 337 -12.38 -14.23 -13.56
CA PHE A 337 -13.01 -14.16 -14.89
C PHE A 337 -12.30 -15.00 -15.97
N ARG A 338 -11.90 -16.24 -15.61
CA ARG A 338 -11.14 -17.16 -16.48
C ARG A 338 -11.64 -17.21 -17.93
N GLU A 339 -12.95 -17.43 -18.11
CA GLU A 339 -13.57 -17.53 -19.45
C GLU A 339 -13.41 -16.24 -20.28
N PHE A 340 -13.52 -15.07 -19.65
CA PHE A 340 -13.33 -13.79 -20.34
C PHE A 340 -11.88 -13.60 -20.77
N PHE A 341 -10.92 -13.86 -19.89
CA PHE A 341 -9.50 -13.69 -20.23
C PHE A 341 -8.98 -14.73 -21.22
N ARG A 342 -9.59 -15.92 -21.25
CA ARG A 342 -9.28 -16.97 -22.24
C ARG A 342 -9.50 -16.47 -23.68
N LEU A 343 -10.37 -15.48 -23.90
CA LEU A 343 -10.55 -14.82 -25.21
C LEU A 343 -9.29 -14.11 -25.72
N PHE A 344 -8.38 -13.71 -24.83
CA PHE A 344 -7.17 -12.95 -25.15
C PHE A 344 -5.90 -13.82 -25.07
N SER A 345 -5.90 -14.85 -24.22
CA SER A 345 -4.73 -15.70 -24.02
C SER A 345 -5.09 -17.07 -23.44
N PRO A 346 -4.58 -18.18 -24.00
CA PRO A 346 -4.76 -19.51 -23.41
C PRO A 346 -3.92 -19.71 -22.14
N TRP A 347 -2.91 -18.87 -21.87
CA TRP A 347 -2.07 -18.93 -20.66
C TRP A 347 -2.86 -18.79 -19.36
N VAL A 348 -4.08 -18.28 -19.45
CA VAL A 348 -5.06 -18.17 -18.39
C VAL A 348 -5.35 -19.52 -17.70
N ASP A 349 -5.20 -20.63 -18.42
CA ASP A 349 -5.40 -21.99 -17.88
C ASP A 349 -4.18 -22.53 -17.11
N ALA A 350 -3.04 -21.81 -17.14
CA ALA A 350 -1.88 -22.11 -16.30
C ALA A 350 -2.04 -21.60 -14.84
N ALA A 351 -2.96 -20.65 -14.61
CA ALA A 351 -3.27 -20.18 -13.26
C ALA A 351 -4.00 -21.27 -12.47
N GLY A 352 -3.69 -21.38 -11.18
CA GLY A 352 -4.26 -22.36 -10.26
C GLY A 352 -5.78 -22.27 -10.13
N ASN A 353 -6.38 -23.22 -9.41
CA ASN A 353 -7.81 -23.22 -9.12
C ASN A 353 -8.10 -23.46 -7.64
N PHE A 354 -7.22 -22.93 -6.78
CA PHE A 354 -7.40 -23.01 -5.33
C PHE A 354 -8.71 -22.35 -4.91
N GLN A 355 -9.34 -22.92 -3.90
CA GLN A 355 -10.55 -22.40 -3.29
C GLN A 355 -10.22 -21.75 -1.94
N PRO A 356 -10.75 -20.55 -1.65
CA PRO A 356 -10.41 -19.81 -0.43
C PRO A 356 -11.02 -20.48 0.80
N GLY A 357 -10.24 -20.62 1.87
CA GLY A 357 -10.74 -21.08 3.17
C GLY A 357 -11.67 -20.08 3.84
N ASP A 358 -12.37 -20.54 4.89
CA ASP A 358 -13.31 -19.75 5.70
C ASP A 358 -13.03 -19.82 7.21
N GLY A 359 -11.91 -20.44 7.60
CA GLY A 359 -11.50 -20.63 8.99
C GLY A 359 -11.14 -19.35 9.74
N THR A 360 -10.80 -19.53 11.02
CA THR A 360 -10.49 -18.46 12.00
C THR A 360 -9.13 -17.79 11.77
N GLY A 361 -8.28 -18.35 10.91
CA GLY A 361 -6.89 -17.91 10.74
C GLY A 361 -5.96 -18.37 11.86
N THR A 362 -6.34 -19.38 12.63
CA THR A 362 -5.56 -19.91 13.76
C THR A 362 -5.51 -21.43 13.75
N VAL A 363 -4.48 -21.99 14.37
CA VAL A 363 -4.38 -23.41 14.76
C VAL A 363 -3.83 -23.52 16.17
N SER A 364 -4.18 -24.58 16.88
CA SER A 364 -3.65 -24.92 18.21
C SER A 364 -2.52 -25.95 18.07
N MET A 365 -1.39 -25.73 18.75
CA MET A 365 -0.25 -26.66 18.76
C MET A 365 0.18 -26.93 20.21
N ASP A 366 0.30 -28.20 20.60
CA ASP A 366 0.63 -28.58 21.97
C ASP A 366 2.11 -28.30 22.30
N ALA A 367 2.36 -27.34 23.18
CA ALA A 367 3.70 -26.99 23.64
C ALA A 367 4.03 -27.78 24.92
N ALA A 368 4.90 -28.79 24.79
CA ALA A 368 5.24 -29.69 25.87
C ALA A 368 5.82 -28.96 27.10
N SER A 369 6.68 -27.95 26.90
CA SER A 369 7.27 -27.18 28.01
C SER A 369 6.24 -26.40 28.84
N LEU A 370 5.10 -26.05 28.25
CA LEU A 370 4.03 -25.28 28.88
C LEU A 370 2.90 -26.16 29.43
N GLY A 371 2.83 -27.43 29.00
CA GLY A 371 1.74 -28.33 29.37
C GLY A 371 0.36 -27.89 28.86
N ARG A 372 0.33 -27.09 27.78
CA ARG A 372 -0.90 -26.58 27.14
C ARG A 372 -0.68 -26.32 25.65
N ALA A 373 -1.78 -26.26 24.91
CA ALA A 373 -1.78 -25.76 23.55
C ALA A 373 -1.42 -24.26 23.49
N VAL A 374 -0.66 -23.90 22.47
CA VAL A 374 -0.38 -22.52 22.04
C VAL A 374 -1.18 -22.23 20.78
N VAL A 375 -1.88 -21.10 20.75
CA VAL A 375 -2.67 -20.70 19.57
C VAL A 375 -1.80 -19.90 18.61
N VAL A 376 -1.61 -20.42 17.40
CA VAL A 376 -0.78 -19.80 16.35
C VAL A 376 -1.66 -19.12 15.30
N GLY A 377 -1.44 -17.83 15.07
CA GLY A 377 -2.12 -17.09 13.99
C GLY A 377 -1.42 -17.27 12.64
N ILE A 378 -2.12 -17.74 11.62
CA ILE A 378 -1.52 -18.10 10.33
C ILE A 378 -1.83 -17.05 9.27
N GLN A 379 -0.77 -16.50 8.67
CA GLN A 379 -0.84 -15.60 7.52
C GLN A 379 -0.01 -16.18 6.38
N THR A 380 -0.57 -17.14 5.63
CA THR A 380 0.17 -17.85 4.59
C THR A 380 0.55 -16.91 3.45
N CYS A 381 1.85 -16.65 3.27
CA CYS A 381 2.44 -15.98 2.12
C CYS A 381 1.80 -14.61 1.79
N TYR A 382 0.88 -14.57 0.83
CA TYR A 382 0.18 -13.36 0.38
C TYR A 382 -0.76 -12.80 1.46
N GLU A 383 -1.20 -13.60 2.45
CA GLU A 383 -2.15 -13.16 3.48
C GLU A 383 -1.61 -12.06 4.40
N VAL A 384 -0.28 -11.94 4.56
CA VAL A 384 0.36 -10.95 5.45
C VAL A 384 0.00 -9.49 5.10
N ILE A 385 -0.36 -9.22 3.84
CA ILE A 385 -0.72 -7.87 3.39
C ILE A 385 -2.16 -7.50 3.75
N PHE A 386 -2.99 -8.47 4.12
CA PHE A 386 -4.41 -8.25 4.43
C PHE A 386 -4.58 -7.98 5.91
N ASP A 387 -5.02 -6.77 6.23
CA ASP A 387 -5.24 -6.33 7.62
C ASP A 387 -6.21 -7.26 8.37
N GLN A 388 -7.22 -7.79 7.66
CA GLN A 388 -8.21 -8.69 8.24
C GLN A 388 -7.64 -10.06 8.63
N ALA A 389 -6.65 -10.59 7.90
CA ALA A 389 -6.04 -11.89 8.23
C ALA A 389 -5.41 -11.88 9.62
N GLY A 390 -4.63 -10.82 9.93
CA GLY A 390 -4.04 -10.66 11.26
C GLY A 390 -5.08 -10.33 12.33
N ARG A 391 -6.07 -9.47 12.03
CA ARG A 391 -7.13 -9.14 12.99
C ARG A 391 -7.99 -10.35 13.37
N ASP A 392 -8.36 -11.18 12.39
CA ASP A 392 -9.10 -12.42 12.62
C ASP A 392 -8.28 -13.35 13.53
N ALA A 393 -7.00 -13.54 13.25
CA ALA A 393 -6.12 -14.37 14.07
C ALA A 393 -6.03 -13.88 15.53
N ILE A 394 -5.83 -12.58 15.74
CA ILE A 394 -5.78 -11.99 17.11
C ILE A 394 -7.13 -12.08 17.82
N ALA A 395 -8.24 -11.86 17.10
CA ALA A 395 -9.58 -12.00 17.67
C ALA A 395 -9.90 -13.45 18.09
N ASN A 396 -9.27 -14.43 17.43
CA ASN A 396 -9.38 -15.85 17.75
C ASN A 396 -8.25 -16.34 18.68
N GLY A 397 -7.55 -15.44 19.36
CA GLY A 397 -6.66 -15.78 20.47
C GLY A 397 -5.21 -16.09 20.10
N ALA A 398 -4.76 -15.79 18.87
CA ALA A 398 -3.36 -16.02 18.47
C ALA A 398 -2.36 -15.39 19.46
N GLU A 399 -1.46 -16.25 19.97
CA GLU A 399 -0.44 -15.92 20.95
C GLU A 399 0.90 -15.49 20.33
N PHE A 400 1.15 -15.95 19.11
CA PHE A 400 2.13 -15.43 18.16
C PHE A 400 1.61 -15.63 16.72
N LEU A 401 2.28 -15.04 15.74
CA LEU A 401 1.90 -15.18 14.32
C LEU A 401 2.95 -15.99 13.56
N SER A 402 2.49 -16.69 12.52
CA SER A 402 3.34 -17.39 11.57
C SER A 402 3.04 -16.90 10.15
N THR A 403 4.09 -16.68 9.37
CA THR A 403 4.02 -16.39 7.93
C THR A 403 4.74 -17.50 7.15
N PRO A 404 4.11 -18.67 6.94
CA PRO A 404 4.63 -19.70 6.06
C PRO A 404 4.59 -19.20 4.61
N THR A 405 5.69 -19.31 3.87
CA THR A 405 5.74 -18.76 2.50
C THR A 405 6.64 -19.54 1.55
N ASN A 406 6.19 -19.68 0.30
CA ASN A 406 6.99 -20.24 -0.78
C ASN A 406 7.52 -19.14 -1.70
N ASN A 407 8.75 -18.70 -1.45
CA ASN A 407 9.41 -17.70 -2.30
C ASN A 407 10.22 -18.31 -3.46
N ALA A 408 10.29 -19.64 -3.60
CA ALA A 408 11.13 -20.29 -4.61
C ALA A 408 10.75 -19.89 -6.04
N THR A 409 9.46 -19.70 -6.25
CA THR A 409 8.85 -19.22 -7.49
C THR A 409 9.37 -17.86 -7.95
N PHE A 410 9.83 -17.01 -7.02
CA PHE A 410 10.20 -15.62 -7.29
C PHE A 410 11.72 -15.40 -7.37
N GLY A 411 12.53 -16.45 -7.27
CA GLY A 411 13.96 -16.36 -7.53
C GLY A 411 14.72 -15.40 -6.60
N PHE A 412 15.84 -14.90 -7.09
CA PHE A 412 16.70 -13.92 -6.41
C PHE A 412 16.15 -12.50 -6.56
N THR A 413 14.94 -12.25 -6.04
CA THR A 413 14.25 -10.95 -6.17
C THR A 413 13.84 -10.33 -4.84
N ASP A 414 13.38 -9.08 -4.91
CA ASP A 414 13.01 -8.24 -3.77
C ASP A 414 11.78 -8.73 -2.99
N MET A 415 10.99 -9.66 -3.54
CA MET A 415 9.71 -10.09 -2.97
C MET A 415 9.85 -10.51 -1.50
N THR A 416 10.84 -11.33 -1.17
CA THR A 416 11.02 -11.87 0.17
C THR A 416 11.36 -10.78 1.20
N TYR A 417 12.14 -9.76 0.81
CA TYR A 417 12.47 -8.64 1.70
C TYR A 417 11.27 -7.71 1.89
N GLN A 418 10.48 -7.49 0.83
CA GLN A 418 9.23 -6.73 0.91
C GLN A 418 8.22 -7.43 1.84
N GLN A 419 8.08 -8.75 1.72
CA GLN A 419 7.20 -9.54 2.58
C GLN A 419 7.67 -9.54 4.04
N LEU A 420 8.98 -9.71 4.29
CA LEU A 420 9.53 -9.62 5.65
C LEU A 420 9.26 -8.25 6.29
N ALA A 421 9.34 -7.15 5.52
CA ALA A 421 8.96 -5.82 6.01
C ALA A 421 7.49 -5.76 6.46
N MET A 422 6.60 -6.43 5.74
CA MET A 422 5.18 -6.51 6.08
C MET A 422 4.98 -7.34 7.36
N SER A 423 5.64 -8.51 7.47
CA SER A 423 5.62 -9.33 8.69
C SER A 423 6.12 -8.55 9.91
N ARG A 424 7.22 -7.79 9.76
CA ARG A 424 7.71 -6.88 10.81
C ARG A 424 6.69 -5.84 11.23
N MET A 425 5.95 -5.26 10.28
CA MET A 425 4.89 -4.31 10.61
C MET A 425 3.71 -4.98 11.33
N ARG A 426 3.38 -6.24 10.99
CA ARG A 426 2.34 -7.01 11.69
C ARG A 426 2.75 -7.36 13.13
N ALA A 427 4.03 -7.63 13.36
CA ALA A 427 4.56 -7.83 14.70
C ALA A 427 4.22 -6.64 15.62
N ILE A 428 4.53 -5.42 15.15
CA ILE A 428 4.25 -4.16 15.86
C ILE A 428 2.74 -3.91 15.98
N GLU A 429 1.97 -4.16 14.92
CA GLU A 429 0.52 -3.90 14.91
C GLU A 429 -0.21 -4.73 15.97
N PHE A 430 0.22 -5.98 16.13
CA PHE A 430 -0.47 -6.96 16.95
C PHE A 430 0.23 -7.28 18.26
N ASP A 431 1.38 -6.67 18.56
CA ASP A 431 2.16 -6.97 19.76
C ASP A 431 2.42 -8.48 19.86
N ARG A 432 2.93 -9.05 18.77
CA ARG A 432 3.18 -10.49 18.60
C ARG A 432 4.53 -10.74 17.97
N ALA A 433 5.23 -11.77 18.44
CA ALA A 433 6.31 -12.34 17.67
C ALA A 433 5.75 -12.92 16.35
N VAL A 434 6.55 -12.87 15.29
CA VAL A 434 6.21 -13.42 13.97
C VAL A 434 7.30 -14.38 13.52
N VAL A 435 6.92 -15.64 13.29
CA VAL A 435 7.80 -16.68 12.74
C VAL A 435 7.59 -16.72 11.22
N VAL A 436 8.59 -16.30 10.45
CA VAL A 436 8.56 -16.37 8.98
C VAL A 436 9.34 -17.60 8.55
N ALA A 437 8.62 -18.61 8.06
CA ALA A 437 9.22 -19.83 7.51
C ALA A 437 9.12 -19.80 5.98
N ALA A 438 10.26 -19.64 5.31
CA ALA A 438 10.36 -19.53 3.86
C ALA A 438 10.98 -20.79 3.25
N THR A 439 10.46 -21.27 2.11
CA THR A 439 11.04 -22.44 1.41
C THR A 439 12.47 -22.17 0.95
N SER A 440 12.70 -21.02 0.30
CA SER A 440 14.02 -20.59 -0.20
C SER A 440 14.22 -19.06 -0.13
N GLY A 441 13.27 -18.35 0.49
CA GLY A 441 13.38 -16.92 0.77
C GLY A 441 14.16 -16.66 2.06
N VAL A 442 13.96 -15.48 2.63
CA VAL A 442 14.46 -15.15 3.97
C VAL A 442 13.46 -15.69 4.99
N SER A 443 13.86 -16.72 5.73
CA SER A 443 13.21 -17.09 6.98
C SER A 443 13.70 -16.16 8.10
N ALA A 444 12.84 -15.85 9.07
CA ALA A 444 13.17 -14.92 10.13
C ALA A 444 12.35 -15.16 11.41
N ILE A 445 12.96 -14.84 12.55
CA ILE A 445 12.27 -14.65 13.83
C ILE A 445 12.15 -13.15 14.07
N VAL A 446 10.93 -12.66 14.20
CA VAL A 446 10.62 -11.24 14.37
C VAL A 446 9.98 -11.03 15.73
N MET A 447 10.52 -10.12 16.53
CA MET A 447 10.02 -9.80 17.86
C MET A 447 8.84 -8.83 17.81
N PRO A 448 8.04 -8.70 18.90
CA PRO A 448 6.85 -7.84 18.93
C PRO A 448 7.08 -6.38 18.54
N ASP A 449 8.30 -5.85 18.70
CA ASP A 449 8.66 -4.49 18.28
C ASP A 449 9.06 -4.37 16.79
N GLY A 450 8.96 -5.46 16.03
CA GLY A 450 9.33 -5.52 14.62
C GLY A 450 10.83 -5.62 14.36
N SER A 451 11.65 -5.81 15.40
CA SER A 451 13.06 -6.18 15.23
C SER A 451 13.19 -7.61 14.72
N VAL A 452 14.22 -7.85 13.91
CA VAL A 452 14.54 -9.19 13.39
C VAL A 452 15.65 -9.74 14.26
N GLU A 453 15.33 -10.75 15.08
CA GLU A 453 16.30 -11.39 15.97
C GLU A 453 17.24 -12.28 15.18
N GLN A 454 16.68 -13.13 14.31
CA GLN A 454 17.41 -14.05 13.46
C GLN A 454 16.85 -14.03 12.04
N ARG A 455 17.72 -14.27 11.05
CA ARG A 455 17.31 -14.45 9.65
C ARG A 455 18.28 -15.33 8.87
N THR A 456 17.76 -16.08 7.90
CA THR A 456 18.55 -16.87 6.95
C THR A 456 18.97 -16.04 5.73
N ARG A 457 19.86 -16.60 4.89
CA ARG A 457 20.00 -16.15 3.51
C ARG A 457 18.98 -16.87 2.62
N ILE A 458 18.79 -16.34 1.42
CA ILE A 458 17.96 -16.97 0.39
C ILE A 458 18.69 -18.16 -0.25
N PHE A 459 17.93 -19.14 -0.74
CA PHE A 459 18.42 -20.33 -1.46
C PHE A 459 19.49 -21.16 -0.73
N GLU A 460 19.43 -21.20 0.59
CA GLU A 460 20.18 -22.14 1.43
C GLU A 460 19.24 -23.00 2.27
N ALA A 461 19.70 -24.16 2.71
CA ALA A 461 19.02 -24.92 3.75
C ALA A 461 19.49 -24.42 5.11
N ALA A 462 18.55 -24.13 6.02
CA ALA A 462 18.85 -23.58 7.34
C ALA A 462 17.68 -23.80 8.30
N THR A 463 17.96 -23.69 9.60
CA THR A 463 16.94 -23.69 10.65
C THR A 463 17.24 -22.54 11.61
N LEU A 464 16.19 -21.83 12.04
CA LEU A 464 16.29 -20.81 13.09
C LEU A 464 15.55 -21.31 14.32
N THR A 465 16.17 -21.25 15.49
CA THR A 465 15.55 -21.59 16.78
C THR A 465 15.59 -20.40 17.71
N ALA A 466 14.47 -20.09 18.37
CA ALA A 466 14.39 -18.97 19.31
C ALA A 466 13.28 -19.17 20.34
N ASP A 467 13.47 -18.64 21.54
CA ASP A 467 12.41 -18.50 22.53
C ASP A 467 11.65 -17.20 22.26
N ILE A 468 10.37 -17.32 21.91
CA ILE A 468 9.52 -16.16 21.59
C ILE A 468 8.48 -15.92 22.69
N PRO A 469 8.12 -14.66 22.96
CA PRO A 469 7.09 -14.34 23.95
C PRO A 469 5.70 -14.70 23.43
N LEU A 470 4.89 -15.31 24.29
CA LEU A 470 3.47 -15.55 24.04
C LEU A 470 2.63 -14.40 24.59
N LYS A 471 1.66 -13.90 23.82
CA LYS A 471 0.89 -12.71 24.18
C LYS A 471 -0.59 -12.94 23.94
N GLN A 472 -1.44 -12.52 24.88
CA GLN A 472 -2.91 -12.63 24.74
C GLN A 472 -3.59 -11.26 24.64
N THR A 473 -2.81 -10.18 24.64
CA THR A 473 -3.29 -8.80 24.54
C THR A 473 -3.95 -8.56 23.18
N ILE A 474 -5.21 -8.11 23.17
CA ILE A 474 -5.83 -7.60 21.93
C ILE A 474 -5.43 -6.13 21.79
N THR A 475 -4.54 -5.81 20.85
CA THR A 475 -4.01 -4.46 20.64
C THR A 475 -5.08 -3.45 20.23
N LEU A 476 -4.77 -2.16 20.40
CA LEU A 476 -5.67 -1.09 19.95
C LEU A 476 -5.92 -1.19 18.44
N ALA A 477 -4.87 -1.40 17.64
CA ALA A 477 -5.00 -1.59 16.19
C ALA A 477 -5.89 -2.79 15.82
N ALA A 478 -5.79 -3.92 16.54
CA ALA A 478 -6.69 -5.05 16.31
C ALA A 478 -8.16 -4.70 16.58
N ARG A 479 -8.43 -3.91 17.63
CA ARG A 479 -9.81 -3.52 18.02
C ARG A 479 -10.41 -2.45 17.12
N VAL A 480 -9.65 -1.40 16.79
CA VAL A 480 -10.19 -0.19 16.16
C VAL A 480 -9.58 0.15 14.80
N GLY A 481 -8.52 -0.55 14.37
CA GLY A 481 -7.81 -0.23 13.13
C GLY A 481 -8.72 -0.21 11.89
N PHE A 482 -9.71 -1.10 11.83
CA PHE A 482 -10.73 -1.09 10.78
C PHE A 482 -11.51 0.22 10.74
N TYR A 483 -12.00 0.66 11.91
CA TYR A 483 -12.78 1.90 12.02
C TYR A 483 -11.92 3.14 11.75
N VAL A 484 -10.65 3.14 12.17
CA VAL A 484 -9.69 4.21 11.85
C VAL A 484 -9.54 4.34 10.34
N GLU A 485 -9.24 3.24 9.64
CA GLU A 485 -9.13 3.25 8.18
C GLU A 485 -10.44 3.69 7.51
N LEU A 486 -11.58 3.15 7.95
CA LEU A 486 -12.89 3.52 7.41
C LEU A 486 -13.18 5.02 7.53
N VAL A 487 -12.91 5.61 8.70
CA VAL A 487 -13.09 7.05 8.93
C VAL A 487 -12.15 7.87 8.03
N LEU A 488 -10.87 7.49 7.92
CA LEU A 488 -9.91 8.15 7.02
C LEU A 488 -10.38 8.10 5.56
N VAL A 489 -10.88 6.94 5.10
CA VAL A 489 -11.38 6.72 3.74
C VAL A 489 -12.64 7.55 3.46
N ILE A 490 -13.61 7.57 4.37
CA ILE A 490 -14.84 8.35 4.21
C ILE A 490 -14.51 9.84 4.12
N MET A 491 -13.72 10.36 5.07
CA MET A 491 -13.33 11.77 5.07
C MET A 491 -12.54 12.15 3.81
N GLY A 492 -11.58 11.30 3.41
CA GLY A 492 -10.79 11.49 2.20
C GLY A 492 -11.65 11.54 0.94
N THR A 493 -12.57 10.58 0.79
CA THR A 493 -13.48 10.48 -0.36
C THR A 493 -14.38 11.72 -0.47
N LEU A 494 -15.01 12.11 0.64
CA LEU A 494 -15.86 13.31 0.69
C LEU A 494 -15.08 14.58 0.37
N ALA A 495 -13.85 14.70 0.89
CA ALA A 495 -12.97 15.82 0.60
C ALA A 495 -12.60 15.90 -0.89
N GLY A 496 -12.26 14.78 -1.52
CA GLY A 496 -11.94 14.69 -2.95
C GLY A 496 -13.13 15.11 -3.83
N ILE A 497 -14.33 14.58 -3.54
CA ILE A 497 -15.57 14.93 -4.27
C ILE A 497 -15.89 16.41 -4.12
N ALA A 498 -15.88 16.94 -2.89
CA ALA A 498 -16.15 18.35 -2.63
C ALA A 498 -15.15 19.25 -3.34
N ALA A 499 -13.85 18.93 -3.29
CA ALA A 499 -12.81 19.71 -3.94
C ALA A 499 -13.00 19.77 -5.47
N LEU A 500 -13.29 18.62 -6.10
CA LEU A 500 -13.54 18.54 -7.55
C LEU A 500 -14.79 19.35 -7.94
N TRP A 501 -15.85 19.26 -7.16
CA TRP A 501 -17.10 19.98 -7.39
C TRP A 501 -16.95 21.51 -7.26
N PHE A 502 -16.25 21.99 -6.22
CA PHE A 502 -15.97 23.42 -6.06
C PHE A 502 -15.11 23.98 -7.21
N ASN A 503 -14.13 23.20 -7.68
CA ASN A 503 -13.30 23.56 -8.83
C ASN A 503 -14.14 23.65 -10.12
N ALA A 504 -15.11 22.76 -10.33
CA ALA A 504 -16.01 22.79 -11.48
C ALA A 504 -16.94 24.01 -11.47
N ARG A 505 -17.56 24.33 -10.32
CA ARG A 505 -18.46 25.49 -10.17
C ARG A 505 -17.76 26.83 -10.40
N SER A 506 -16.54 26.97 -9.88
CA SER A 506 -15.75 28.20 -10.07
C SER A 506 -15.46 28.49 -11.54
N ARG A 507 -15.25 27.46 -12.38
CA ARG A 507 -15.05 27.63 -13.83
C ARG A 507 -16.31 28.11 -14.55
N ASN A 508 -17.48 27.58 -14.17
CA ASN A 508 -18.76 27.93 -14.79
C ASN A 508 -19.18 29.37 -14.49
N GLN A 509 -18.93 29.87 -13.27
CA GLN A 509 -19.23 31.28 -12.93
C GLN A 509 -18.34 32.28 -13.69
N VAL A 510 -17.06 31.97 -13.89
CA VAL A 510 -16.15 32.81 -14.69
C VAL A 510 -16.54 32.81 -16.17
N GLY A 511 -16.94 31.66 -16.71
CA GLY A 511 -17.45 31.52 -18.08
C GLY A 511 -18.70 32.37 -18.33
N SER A 512 -19.71 32.25 -17.47
CA SER A 512 -20.95 33.03 -17.55
C SER A 512 -20.73 34.55 -17.49
N SER A 513 -19.80 35.01 -16.64
CA SER A 513 -19.47 36.45 -16.54
C SER A 513 -18.81 37.02 -17.80
N LYS A 514 -18.03 36.21 -18.53
CA LYS A 514 -17.41 36.60 -19.81
C LYS A 514 -18.42 36.63 -20.95
N THR A 515 -19.37 35.69 -20.99
CA THR A 515 -20.45 35.68 -21.98
C THR A 515 -21.39 36.87 -21.80
N SER A 516 -21.71 37.22 -20.54
CA SER A 516 -22.48 38.43 -20.20
C SER A 516 -21.77 39.72 -20.61
N LYS A 517 -20.46 39.86 -20.34
CA LYS A 517 -19.68 41.03 -20.77
C LYS A 517 -19.52 41.14 -22.29
N ASN A 518 -19.36 40.01 -23.00
CA ASN A 518 -19.31 40.02 -24.46
C ASN A 518 -20.67 40.35 -25.08
N ALA A 519 -21.78 39.86 -24.52
CA ALA A 519 -23.13 40.21 -24.96
C ALA A 519 -23.45 41.71 -24.72
N ALA A 520 -22.95 42.30 -23.64
CA ALA A 520 -23.05 43.74 -23.39
C ALA A 520 -22.18 44.58 -24.35
N SER A 521 -20.99 44.10 -24.72
CA SER A 521 -20.12 44.79 -25.70
C SER A 521 -20.66 44.76 -27.13
N ARG A 522 -21.45 43.75 -27.49
CA ARG A 522 -22.06 43.59 -28.83
C ARG A 522 -23.33 44.45 -29.02
N LYS A 523 -23.82 45.11 -27.96
CA LYS A 523 -25.01 45.98 -27.97
C LYS A 523 -24.69 47.48 -27.92
N GLN A 524 -23.46 47.92 -28.21
CA GLN A 524 -23.20 49.33 -28.49
C GLN A 524 -23.45 49.64 -29.98
N PRO A 525 -24.38 50.55 -30.32
CA PRO A 525 -24.63 50.89 -31.71
C PRO A 525 -23.49 51.76 -32.26
N VAL A 526 -22.92 51.31 -33.38
CA VAL A 526 -21.98 52.08 -34.22
C VAL A 526 -22.72 53.32 -34.75
N LYS A 527 -22.35 54.51 -34.29
CA LYS A 527 -22.77 55.77 -34.93
C LYS A 527 -22.12 55.85 -36.31
N LYS A 528 -22.90 55.57 -37.36
CA LYS A 528 -22.54 55.87 -38.75
C LYS A 528 -22.63 57.37 -38.99
N THR A 529 -21.51 58.01 -39.30
CA THR A 529 -21.44 59.28 -40.03
C THR A 529 -21.65 59.00 -41.53
N GLY A 530 -22.65 59.66 -42.13
CA GLY A 530 -22.91 59.61 -43.57
C GLY A 530 -23.75 60.80 -44.00
N GLN A 531 -23.13 61.72 -44.73
CA GLN A 531 -23.72 62.89 -45.38
C GLN A 531 -24.72 62.52 -46.49
N SER A 532 -25.53 63.52 -46.88
CA SER A 532 -26.02 63.83 -48.24
C SER A 532 -27.54 63.71 -48.52
N SER A 533 -28.19 64.86 -48.38
CA SER A 533 -28.93 65.60 -49.44
C SER A 533 -30.45 65.44 -49.62
N ARG A 534 -31.06 66.61 -49.88
CA ARG A 534 -32.39 66.95 -50.44
C ARG A 534 -33.58 66.79 -49.47
N GLY A 535 -34.45 67.77 -49.24
CA GLY A 535 -34.61 69.13 -49.76
C GLY A 535 -35.96 69.70 -49.29
N GLY A 536 -36.10 71.03 -49.28
CA GLY A 536 -37.40 71.73 -49.35
C GLY A 536 -37.93 72.39 -48.08
N ASN A 537 -37.91 73.75 -48.08
CA ASN A 537 -38.88 74.74 -47.55
C ASN A 537 -39.50 74.56 -46.14
N SER A 538 -39.68 75.56 -45.29
CA SER A 538 -39.75 77.02 -45.44
C SER A 538 -39.80 77.68 -44.05
N SER A 539 -39.44 78.97 -44.01
CA SER A 539 -39.89 80.03 -43.09
C SER A 539 -39.54 79.96 -41.59
N GLY A 540 -38.96 81.06 -41.07
CA GLY A 540 -39.11 81.42 -39.65
C GLY A 540 -37.92 82.12 -39.00
N ALA A 541 -37.76 83.40 -39.31
CA ALA A 541 -37.23 84.50 -38.48
C ALA A 541 -36.31 84.23 -37.26
N GLY A 542 -35.19 84.97 -37.22
CA GLY A 542 -34.97 85.91 -36.10
C GLY A 542 -33.70 85.76 -35.24
N LYS A 543 -32.75 86.70 -35.46
CA LYS A 543 -31.86 87.39 -34.48
C LYS A 543 -30.85 86.51 -33.71
N GLN A 544 -29.66 86.93 -33.28
CA GLN A 544 -28.77 88.10 -33.37
C GLN A 544 -27.44 87.58 -32.75
N ARG A 545 -26.26 87.97 -33.29
CA ARG A 545 -25.18 88.73 -32.59
C ARG A 545 -24.88 88.31 -31.12
N ALA A 546 -23.65 88.19 -30.63
CA ALA A 546 -22.33 88.61 -31.08
C ALA A 546 -21.22 88.00 -30.17
N ALA A 547 -20.02 87.92 -30.74
CA ALA A 547 -18.72 88.39 -30.22
C ALA A 547 -18.12 87.88 -28.90
N SER A 548 -16.93 87.26 -29.08
CA SER A 548 -15.62 87.61 -28.47
C SER A 548 -15.44 87.33 -26.97
N ALA A 549 -14.25 87.05 -26.43
CA ALA A 549 -12.88 87.17 -26.91
C ALA A 549 -11.99 86.30 -26.00
N ARG A 550 -10.78 85.97 -26.52
CA ARG A 550 -9.46 85.92 -25.84
C ARG A 550 -9.31 85.13 -24.53
N ALA A 551 -8.14 84.61 -24.19
CA ALA A 551 -6.89 84.22 -24.83
C ALA A 551 -6.00 83.80 -23.65
N THR A 552 -5.11 82.82 -23.87
CA THR A 552 -3.76 82.68 -23.27
C THR A 552 -3.65 82.67 -21.72
N THR A 553 -2.98 81.74 -21.05
CA THR A 553 -1.52 81.48 -21.11
C THR A 553 -1.25 80.27 -20.18
N ARG A 554 -0.71 79.14 -20.66
CA ARG A 554 0.71 78.73 -20.52
C ARG A 554 1.23 78.77 -19.06
N ARG A 555 1.59 77.62 -18.48
CA ARG A 555 2.94 77.02 -18.46
C ARG A 555 2.96 75.74 -17.61
N LYS A 556 3.66 74.75 -18.19
CA LYS A 556 4.42 73.61 -17.65
C LYS A 556 3.83 72.76 -16.52
#